data_AF-A0A965AIC8-F1
#
_entry.id   AF-A0A965AIC8-F1
#
_cell.length_a   1.000
_cell.length_b   1.000
_cell.length_c   1.000
_cell.angle_alpha   90.00
_cell.angle_beta   90.00
_cell.angle_gamma   90.00
#
_symmetry.space_group_name_H-M   'P 1'
#
loop_
_entity.id
_entity.type
_entity.pdbx_description
1 polymer ?
#
loop_
_entity_poly.entity_id
_entity_poly.type
_entity_poly.pdbx_seq_one_letter_code
_entity_poly.pdbx_strand_id
1 'polypeptide(L)'
;MATVPYRVERQEDYDDQENSYHDPMAVADAAYSDAARAEADCRATSGRSSARDERPQARHRLRAHPAASRSARRRLHRIAEVRQQQGVTLRNVARRLGIEMAVIRRQEQGDCDLRISDLQRWQQVLDVPMADLLEEGEGQLSGPVLARSRMVKLMKTAAAIREQIGEEQAGRLIGQLIEQILEIMPELADVTPWHTVGQRRTLDEVGRTARDTVPDELFRR
;
A
#
# COMPACT_ATOMS: atom_id res chain seq x y z
N MET A 1 12.81 28.72 -71.93
CA MET A 1 13.51 30.01 -71.80
C MET A 1 12.80 30.80 -70.70
N ALA A 2 13.39 31.30 -69.63
CA ALA A 2 14.80 31.62 -69.36
C ALA A 2 15.20 31.21 -67.93
N THR A 3 16.33 30.54 -67.82
CA THR A 3 17.10 30.31 -66.59
C THR A 3 17.98 31.54 -66.33
N VAL A 4 17.90 32.12 -65.13
CA VAL A 4 18.87 33.13 -64.68
C VAL A 4 19.87 32.44 -63.75
N PRO A 5 21.18 32.53 -64.04
CA PRO A 5 22.22 31.91 -63.23
C PRO A 5 22.72 32.90 -62.18
N TYR A 6 22.96 32.44 -60.95
CA TYR A 6 23.97 33.09 -60.12
C TYR A 6 24.78 32.13 -59.25
N ARG A 7 26.05 32.09 -59.65
CA ARG A 7 27.32 31.74 -59.04
C ARG A 7 27.36 31.38 -57.54
N VAL A 8 27.90 30.18 -57.33
CA VAL A 8 28.53 29.68 -56.11
C VAL A 8 29.83 30.45 -55.85
N GLU A 9 29.95 31.05 -54.67
CA GLU A 9 31.24 31.35 -54.06
C GLU A 9 31.36 30.51 -52.78
N ARG A 10 32.43 29.71 -52.78
CA ARG A 10 32.81 28.70 -51.79
C ARG A 10 34.04 29.26 -51.08
N GLN A 11 33.97 29.36 -49.76
CA GLN A 11 35.11 29.54 -48.87
C GLN A 11 34.66 28.94 -47.53
N GLU A 12 34.93 27.67 -47.23
CA GLU A 12 36.20 27.13 -46.72
C GLU A 12 36.71 27.92 -45.51
N ASP A 13 36.10 27.63 -44.35
CA ASP A 13 36.80 27.59 -43.07
C ASP A 13 36.53 26.19 -42.47
N TYR A 14 37.55 25.36 -42.55
CA TYR A 14 37.70 24.13 -41.78
C TYR A 14 38.52 24.49 -40.54
N ASP A 15 37.98 24.20 -39.35
CA ASP A 15 38.76 23.84 -38.17
C ASP A 15 37.87 22.99 -37.24
N ASP A 16 37.98 21.67 -37.42
CA ASP A 16 38.41 20.72 -36.38
C ASP A 16 37.99 21.00 -34.93
N GLN A 17 37.01 20.24 -34.40
CA GLN A 17 37.27 19.09 -33.50
C GLN A 17 36.03 18.64 -32.71
N GLU A 18 35.88 17.31 -32.66
CA GLU A 18 35.18 16.51 -31.66
C GLU A 18 33.66 16.32 -31.78
N ASN A 19 33.32 15.60 -32.85
CA ASN A 19 32.11 14.82 -33.00
C ASN A 19 32.15 13.60 -32.03
N SER A 20 31.56 13.75 -30.84
CA SER A 20 31.32 12.61 -29.93
C SER A 20 30.20 11.74 -30.48
N TYR A 21 30.55 10.88 -31.45
CA TYR A 21 29.71 9.77 -31.84
C TYR A 21 29.54 8.83 -30.65
N HIS A 22 28.30 8.73 -30.19
CA HIS A 22 27.86 7.74 -29.23
C HIS A 22 28.01 6.35 -29.85
N ASP A 23 28.97 5.57 -29.37
CA ASP A 23 29.18 4.18 -29.76
C ASP A 23 27.98 3.32 -29.29
N PRO A 24 27.21 2.69 -30.20
CA PRO A 24 26.06 1.87 -29.86
C PRO A 24 26.42 0.41 -29.50
N MET A 25 27.71 0.08 -29.31
CA MET A 25 28.18 -1.28 -28.97
C MET A 25 29.05 -1.36 -27.70
N ALA A 26 29.12 -0.31 -26.88
CA ALA A 26 29.81 -0.35 -25.59
C ALA A 26 28.98 -1.11 -24.52
N VAL A 27 28.91 -2.43 -24.67
CA VAL A 27 28.44 -3.39 -23.66
C VAL A 27 29.62 -4.20 -23.16
N ALA A 28 29.70 -4.28 -21.83
CA ALA A 28 30.52 -5.17 -21.01
C ALA A 28 31.99 -4.77 -20.79
N ASP A 29 32.22 -4.07 -19.68
CA ASP A 29 33.20 -4.58 -18.69
C ASP A 29 32.67 -4.34 -17.28
N ALA A 30 32.47 -5.46 -16.58
CA ALA A 30 31.79 -5.55 -15.30
C ALA A 30 32.74 -5.14 -14.15
N ALA A 31 32.56 -3.93 -13.63
CA ALA A 31 33.16 -3.50 -12.36
C ALA A 31 32.20 -3.61 -11.16
N TYR A 32 31.08 -4.35 -11.31
CA TYR A 32 30.19 -4.72 -10.21
C TYR A 32 30.06 -6.24 -10.15
N SER A 33 31.14 -6.89 -9.73
CA SER A 33 31.11 -8.28 -9.28
C SER A 33 31.29 -8.29 -7.75
N ASP A 34 30.35 -8.94 -7.05
CA ASP A 34 30.20 -9.03 -5.60
C ASP A 34 31.37 -9.70 -4.84
N ALA A 35 32.47 -10.03 -5.52
CA ALA A 35 33.58 -10.81 -4.94
C ALA A 35 34.61 -9.99 -4.13
N ALA A 36 34.70 -8.67 -4.29
CA ALA A 36 35.76 -7.87 -3.65
C ALA A 36 35.41 -7.33 -2.25
N ARG A 37 34.15 -7.43 -1.80
CA ARG A 37 33.76 -6.97 -0.45
C ARG A 37 34.03 -8.02 0.64
N ALA A 38 34.27 -9.29 0.27
CA ALA A 38 34.46 -10.40 1.21
C ALA A 38 35.89 -10.51 1.81
N GLU A 39 36.90 -9.81 1.26
CA GLU A 39 38.28 -9.89 1.80
C GLU A 39 38.60 -8.87 2.90
N ALA A 40 37.76 -7.85 3.09
CA ALA A 40 37.99 -6.82 4.11
C ALA A 40 37.58 -7.26 5.54
N ASP A 41 36.60 -8.15 5.67
CA ASP A 41 36.08 -8.54 6.99
C ASP A 41 36.80 -9.76 7.61
N CYS A 42 37.56 -10.53 6.83
CA CYS A 42 38.22 -11.76 7.32
C CYS A 42 39.63 -11.57 7.89
N ARG A 43 40.22 -10.36 7.85
CA ARG A 43 41.58 -10.12 8.38
C ARG A 43 41.63 -9.68 9.84
N ALA A 44 40.49 -9.49 10.51
CA ALA A 44 40.45 -9.07 11.91
C ALA A 44 40.42 -10.24 12.92
N THR A 45 40.42 -11.51 12.47
CA THR A 45 40.25 -12.67 13.36
C THR A 45 41.33 -13.74 13.19
N SER A 46 42.61 -13.39 13.32
CA SER A 46 43.65 -14.39 13.57
C SER A 46 44.92 -13.75 14.13
N GLY A 47 45.02 -13.65 15.46
CA GLY A 47 46.31 -13.38 16.08
C GLY A 47 46.31 -12.79 17.49
N ARG A 48 45.68 -13.45 18.47
CA ARG A 48 46.25 -13.47 19.84
C ARG A 48 45.62 -14.56 20.70
N SER A 49 46.40 -15.61 20.93
CA SER A 49 46.20 -16.57 22.00
C SER A 49 47.21 -16.28 23.12
N SER A 50 46.72 -15.91 24.31
CA SER A 50 47.23 -16.49 25.57
C SER A 50 46.26 -16.25 26.74
N ALA A 51 46.23 -17.25 27.62
CA ALA A 51 45.76 -17.24 29.01
C ALA A 51 44.24 -17.32 29.30
N ARG A 52 43.83 -18.58 29.56
CA ARG A 52 42.91 -19.09 30.62
C ARG A 52 42.18 -18.05 31.48
N ASP A 53 40.86 -18.15 31.53
CA ASP A 53 40.11 -18.32 32.79
C ASP A 53 38.66 -18.79 32.53
N GLU A 54 37.97 -19.16 33.60
CA GLU A 54 36.95 -20.22 33.70
C GLU A 54 35.48 -19.86 33.31
N ARG A 55 34.75 -20.92 32.91
CA ARG A 55 33.30 -21.30 32.98
C ARG A 55 32.30 -20.37 33.75
N PRO A 56 30.94 -20.57 33.65
CA PRO A 56 30.08 -21.06 32.55
C PRO A 56 28.69 -20.33 32.46
N GLN A 57 27.82 -20.80 31.54
CA GLN A 57 26.35 -20.67 31.51
C GLN A 57 25.71 -19.29 31.29
N ALA A 58 24.97 -19.12 30.19
CA ALA A 58 23.51 -19.04 30.22
C ALA A 58 22.95 -18.58 28.85
N ARG A 59 21.88 -19.24 28.47
CA ARG A 59 21.09 -19.00 27.27
C ARG A 59 20.44 -17.62 27.32
N HIS A 60 20.72 -16.78 26.34
CA HIS A 60 19.67 -15.98 25.70
C HIS A 60 20.11 -15.63 24.29
N ARG A 61 19.66 -16.44 23.31
CA ARG A 61 19.62 -16.05 21.91
C ARG A 61 18.64 -14.88 21.81
N LEU A 62 19.13 -13.66 22.00
CA LEU A 62 18.49 -12.50 21.41
C LEU A 62 18.68 -12.68 19.90
N ARG A 63 17.64 -13.22 19.26
CA ARG A 63 17.44 -13.09 17.82
C ARG A 63 17.58 -11.60 17.53
N ALA A 64 18.74 -11.21 17.02
CA ALA A 64 18.88 -9.95 16.30
C ALA A 64 17.94 -10.08 15.10
N HIS A 65 16.73 -9.51 15.24
CA HIS A 65 15.94 -9.19 14.07
C HIS A 65 16.82 -8.30 13.19
N PRO A 66 17.03 -8.64 11.91
CA PRO A 66 17.80 -7.76 11.02
C PRO A 66 16.99 -6.48 10.85
N ALA A 67 17.27 -5.48 11.70
CA ALA A 67 16.83 -4.09 11.57
C ALA A 67 17.63 -3.39 10.46
N ALA A 68 17.81 -4.09 9.34
CA ALA A 68 18.52 -3.65 8.15
C ALA A 68 17.52 -3.57 6.98
N SER A 69 16.44 -2.83 7.19
CA SER A 69 15.72 -2.17 6.09
C SER A 69 15.84 -0.67 6.35
N ARG A 70 17.01 -0.11 6.02
CA ARG A 70 17.15 1.32 5.81
C ARG A 70 16.20 1.67 4.68
N SER A 71 15.03 2.21 5.02
CA SER A 71 14.30 3.18 4.20
C SER A 71 14.33 2.90 2.69
N ALA A 72 13.82 1.74 2.27
CA ALA A 72 13.15 1.73 0.97
C ALA A 72 12.07 2.81 1.09
N ARG A 73 12.26 3.95 0.40
CA ARG A 73 11.44 5.17 0.54
C ARG A 73 9.97 4.78 0.55
N ARG A 74 9.36 4.84 1.74
CA ARG A 74 7.98 4.38 1.94
C ARG A 74 7.09 5.27 1.08
N ARG A 75 6.30 4.66 0.20
CA ARG A 75 5.26 5.38 -0.53
C ARG A 75 4.23 5.88 0.48
N LEU A 76 3.96 7.18 0.45
CA LEU A 76 3.00 7.89 1.29
C LEU A 76 1.67 8.09 0.54
N HIS A 77 1.74 8.26 -0.78
CA HIS A 77 0.60 8.57 -1.64
C HIS A 77 0.73 8.01 -3.05
N ARG A 78 -0.40 7.96 -3.75
CA ARG A 78 -0.58 7.34 -5.08
C ARG A 78 -1.05 8.32 -6.15
N ILE A 79 -0.81 9.61 -5.95
CA ILE A 79 -1.22 10.71 -6.86
C ILE A 79 -0.84 10.44 -8.32
N ALA A 80 0.36 9.91 -8.57
CA ALA A 80 0.81 9.60 -9.93
C ALA A 80 -0.12 8.60 -10.64
N GLU A 81 -0.56 7.58 -9.91
CA GLU A 81 -1.41 6.49 -10.42
C GLU A 81 -2.82 7.02 -10.65
N VAL A 82 -3.38 7.73 -9.68
CA VAL A 82 -4.72 8.33 -9.78
C VAL A 82 -4.78 9.36 -10.92
N ARG A 83 -3.77 10.22 -11.05
CA ARG A 83 -3.69 11.18 -12.16
C ARG A 83 -3.71 10.48 -13.52
N GLN A 84 -2.97 9.39 -13.67
CA GLN A 84 -2.92 8.62 -14.91
C GLN A 84 -4.28 7.97 -15.21
N GLN A 85 -4.95 7.42 -14.20
CA GLN A 85 -6.30 6.87 -14.33
C GLN A 85 -7.33 7.92 -14.77
N GLN A 86 -7.22 9.14 -14.26
CA GLN A 86 -8.07 10.27 -14.66
C GLN A 86 -7.68 10.90 -16.02
N GLY A 87 -6.62 10.41 -16.66
CA GLY A 87 -6.18 10.93 -17.97
C GLY A 87 -5.63 12.37 -17.94
N VAL A 88 -5.31 12.92 -16.76
CA VAL A 88 -4.85 14.31 -16.61
C VAL A 88 -3.34 14.38 -16.80
N THR A 89 -2.86 15.26 -17.68
CA THR A 89 -1.41 15.47 -17.83
C THR A 89 -0.83 16.32 -16.70
N LEU A 90 0.44 16.10 -16.32
CA LEU A 90 1.13 16.95 -15.33
C LEU A 90 1.14 18.42 -15.73
N ARG A 91 1.20 18.71 -17.04
CA ARG A 91 1.11 20.08 -17.54
C ARG A 91 -0.24 20.72 -17.29
N ASN A 92 -1.32 19.96 -17.37
CA ASN A 92 -2.66 20.44 -17.04
C ASN A 92 -2.75 20.74 -15.53
N VAL A 93 -2.25 19.84 -14.68
CA VAL A 93 -2.19 20.06 -13.23
C VAL A 93 -1.41 21.33 -12.86
N ALA A 94 -0.20 21.50 -13.41
CA ALA A 94 0.63 22.68 -13.17
C ALA A 94 -0.08 23.99 -13.56
N ARG A 95 -0.76 24.00 -14.71
CA ARG A 95 -1.55 25.16 -15.16
C ARG A 95 -2.75 25.44 -14.26
N ARG A 96 -3.52 24.42 -13.86
CA ARG A 96 -4.71 24.57 -13.01
C ARG A 96 -4.36 25.01 -11.59
N LEU A 97 -3.23 24.54 -11.06
CA LEU A 97 -2.75 24.93 -9.73
C LEU A 97 -1.94 26.23 -9.74
N GLY A 98 -1.49 26.71 -10.91
CA GLY A 98 -0.58 27.85 -11.01
C GLY A 98 0.79 27.59 -10.37
N ILE A 99 1.23 26.33 -10.34
CA ILE A 99 2.47 25.90 -9.69
C ILE A 99 3.49 25.50 -10.76
N GLU A 100 4.77 25.74 -10.47
CA GLU A 100 5.88 25.37 -11.36
C GLU A 100 5.94 23.85 -11.62
N MET A 101 6.31 23.47 -12.84
CA MET A 101 6.42 22.07 -13.27
C MET A 101 7.35 21.25 -12.38
N ALA A 102 8.47 21.83 -11.94
CA ALA A 102 9.45 21.14 -11.09
C ALA A 102 8.83 20.73 -9.75
N VAL A 103 8.04 21.63 -9.14
CA VAL A 103 7.34 21.37 -7.89
C VAL A 103 6.29 20.27 -8.07
N ILE A 104 5.48 20.34 -9.13
CA ILE A 104 4.47 19.31 -9.43
C ILE A 104 5.12 17.93 -9.62
N ARG A 105 6.25 17.85 -10.34
CA ARG A 105 7.00 16.59 -10.52
C ARG A 105 7.54 16.06 -9.20
N ARG A 106 7.95 16.94 -8.28
CA ARG A 106 8.41 16.54 -6.95
C ARG A 106 7.25 16.02 -6.11
N GLN A 107 6.13 16.72 -6.11
CA GLN A 107 4.91 16.36 -5.38
C GLN A 107 4.30 15.04 -5.88
N GLU A 108 4.37 14.76 -7.18
CA GLU A 108 3.88 13.50 -7.75
C GLU A 108 4.64 12.27 -7.24
N GLN A 109 5.91 12.42 -6.83
CA GLN A 109 6.69 11.31 -6.30
C GLN A 109 6.02 10.74 -5.05
N GLY A 110 5.69 9.44 -5.05
CA GLY A 110 4.97 8.80 -3.96
C GLY A 110 5.71 8.81 -2.62
N ASP A 111 7.01 9.10 -2.59
CA ASP A 111 7.82 9.28 -1.37
C ASP A 111 7.86 10.72 -0.84
N CYS A 112 7.25 11.67 -1.56
CA CYS A 112 7.24 13.07 -1.18
C CYS A 112 6.25 13.33 -0.04
N ASP A 113 6.73 13.88 1.07
CA ASP A 113 5.83 14.36 2.11
C ASP A 113 5.08 15.60 1.60
N LEU A 114 3.75 15.55 1.64
CA LEU A 114 2.85 16.59 1.14
C LEU A 114 2.08 17.19 2.30
N ARG A 115 1.98 18.53 2.31
CA ARG A 115 1.05 19.20 3.23
C ARG A 115 -0.38 18.80 2.87
N ILE A 116 -1.25 18.70 3.87
CA ILE A 116 -2.68 18.40 3.67
C ILE A 116 -3.33 19.44 2.73
N SER A 117 -2.94 20.71 2.82
CA SER A 117 -3.38 21.76 1.89
C SER A 117 -3.02 21.48 0.43
N ASP A 118 -1.88 20.84 0.20
CA ASP A 118 -1.39 20.53 -1.14
C ASP A 118 -2.13 19.32 -1.67
N LEU A 119 -2.35 18.32 -0.83
CA LEU A 119 -3.16 17.16 -1.14
C LEU A 119 -4.61 17.55 -1.49
N GLN A 120 -5.21 18.51 -0.78
CA GLN A 120 -6.54 19.07 -1.11
C GLN A 120 -6.56 19.77 -2.48
N ARG A 121 -5.48 20.46 -2.84
CA ARG A 121 -5.36 21.08 -4.17
C ARG A 121 -5.29 20.02 -5.27
N TRP A 122 -4.55 18.93 -5.06
CA TRP A 122 -4.55 17.77 -5.95
C TRP A 122 -5.93 17.13 -6.06
N GLN A 123 -6.63 16.97 -4.94
CA GLN A 123 -8.00 16.47 -4.87
C GLN A 123 -8.95 17.27 -5.78
N GLN A 124 -8.93 18.61 -5.68
CA GLN A 124 -9.79 19.49 -6.47
C GLN A 124 -9.47 19.44 -7.97
N VAL A 125 -8.20 19.25 -8.34
CA VAL A 125 -7.81 19.18 -9.75
C VAL A 125 -8.16 17.83 -10.36
N LEU A 126 -7.96 16.74 -9.62
CA LEU A 126 -8.23 15.39 -10.07
C LEU A 126 -9.70 14.97 -9.90
N ASP A 127 -10.48 15.73 -9.14
CA ASP A 127 -11.90 15.47 -8.84
C ASP A 127 -12.14 14.07 -8.25
N VAL A 128 -11.29 13.70 -7.29
CA VAL A 128 -11.35 12.42 -6.57
C VAL A 128 -11.45 12.65 -5.07
N PRO A 129 -11.98 11.71 -4.27
CA PRO A 129 -11.85 11.73 -2.82
C PRO A 129 -10.39 11.78 -2.36
N MET A 130 -10.11 12.50 -1.26
CA MET A 130 -8.75 12.56 -0.67
C MET A 130 -8.21 11.18 -0.28
N ALA A 131 -9.08 10.27 0.14
CA ALA A 131 -8.71 8.91 0.53
C ALA A 131 -8.03 8.15 -0.62
N ASP A 132 -8.49 8.36 -1.86
CA ASP A 132 -7.98 7.67 -3.04
C ASP A 132 -6.56 8.11 -3.41
N LEU A 133 -6.14 9.30 -2.96
CA LEU A 133 -4.80 9.82 -3.21
C LEU A 133 -3.75 9.24 -2.25
N LEU A 134 -4.17 8.71 -1.10
CA LEU A 134 -3.27 8.20 -0.07
C LEU A 134 -2.93 6.73 -0.32
N GLU A 135 -1.71 6.32 0.07
CA GLU A 135 -1.38 4.89 0.08
C GLU A 135 -2.16 4.22 1.22
N GLU A 136 -2.96 3.21 0.90
CA GLU A 136 -3.57 2.36 1.92
C GLU A 136 -2.44 1.64 2.66
N GLY A 137 -2.25 1.94 3.94
CA GLY A 137 -1.28 1.22 4.75
C GLY A 137 -1.58 -0.27 4.72
N GLU A 138 -0.56 -1.11 4.46
CA GLU A 138 -0.73 -2.56 4.58
C GLU A 138 -1.29 -2.90 5.96
N GLY A 139 -2.54 -3.37 5.98
CA GLY A 139 -3.32 -3.57 7.20
C GLY A 139 -4.59 -2.74 7.19
N GLN A 140 -5.59 -3.21 6.43
CA GLN A 140 -6.99 -2.89 6.67
C GLN A 140 -7.24 -2.95 8.18
N LEU A 141 -7.56 -1.78 8.76
CA LEU A 141 -7.74 -1.54 10.19
C LEU A 141 -6.44 -1.69 11.01
N SER A 142 -5.95 -0.56 11.55
CA SER A 142 -4.84 -0.50 12.53
C SER A 142 -4.96 -1.63 13.57
N GLY A 143 -3.83 -2.19 14.03
CA GLY A 143 -3.79 -3.33 14.96
C GLY A 143 -4.85 -3.31 16.10
N PRO A 144 -5.07 -2.18 16.78
CA PRO A 144 -6.13 -2.02 17.78
C PRO A 144 -7.56 -2.17 17.22
N VAL A 145 -7.83 -1.62 16.03
CA VAL A 145 -9.16 -1.70 15.38
C VAL A 145 -9.43 -3.12 14.86
N LEU A 146 -8.41 -3.80 14.34
CA LEU A 146 -8.52 -5.21 13.95
C LEU A 146 -8.76 -6.10 15.17
N ALA A 147 -8.02 -5.89 16.27
CA ALA A 147 -8.23 -6.60 17.53
C ALA A 147 -9.65 -6.38 18.07
N ARG A 148 -10.14 -5.14 18.05
CA ARG A 148 -11.52 -4.81 18.43
C ARG A 148 -12.54 -5.51 17.54
N SER A 149 -12.37 -5.47 16.22
CA SER A 149 -13.30 -6.14 15.28
C SER A 149 -13.34 -7.66 15.49
N ARG A 150 -12.21 -8.29 15.80
CA ARG A 150 -12.13 -9.72 16.13
C ARG A 150 -12.86 -10.03 17.44
N MET A 151 -12.66 -9.21 18.47
CA MET A 151 -13.33 -9.40 19.76
C MET A 151 -14.86 -9.20 19.66
N VAL A 152 -15.31 -8.20 18.90
CA VAL A 152 -16.74 -8.02 18.58
C VAL A 152 -17.29 -9.28 17.90
N LYS A 153 -16.59 -9.84 16.91
CA LYS A 153 -17.04 -11.07 16.23
C LYS A 153 -17.12 -12.25 17.21
N LEU A 154 -16.14 -12.42 18.10
CA LEU A 154 -16.16 -13.46 19.13
C LEU A 154 -17.35 -13.29 20.08
N MET A 155 -17.61 -12.07 20.56
CA MET A 155 -18.76 -11.78 21.43
C MET A 155 -20.08 -12.13 20.72
N LYS A 156 -20.27 -11.66 19.49
CA LYS A 156 -21.49 -11.95 18.72
C LYS A 156 -21.72 -13.45 18.53
N THR A 157 -20.65 -14.20 18.27
CA THR A 157 -20.71 -15.67 18.13
C THR A 157 -21.03 -16.32 19.47
N ALA A 158 -20.36 -15.95 20.56
CA ALA A 158 -20.63 -16.49 21.89
C ALA A 158 -22.08 -16.20 22.33
N ALA A 159 -22.56 -14.98 22.11
CA ALA A 159 -23.93 -14.58 22.42
C ALA A 159 -24.97 -15.36 21.60
N ALA A 160 -24.70 -15.64 20.32
CA ALA A 160 -25.58 -16.46 19.47
C ALA A 160 -25.61 -17.92 19.91
N ILE A 161 -24.47 -18.50 20.29
CA ILE A 161 -24.42 -19.88 20.79
C ILE A 161 -25.14 -19.97 22.14
N ARG A 162 -24.99 -18.97 23.03
CA ARG A 162 -25.73 -18.91 24.31
C ARG A 162 -27.24 -18.83 24.11
N GLU A 163 -27.71 -18.15 23.07
CA GLU A 163 -29.14 -18.11 22.75
C GLU A 163 -29.67 -19.47 22.28
N GLN A 164 -28.84 -20.25 21.59
CA GLN A 164 -29.21 -21.54 21.04
C GLN A 164 -29.07 -22.71 22.02
N ILE A 165 -28.09 -22.63 22.92
CA ILE A 165 -27.76 -23.64 23.93
C ILE A 165 -28.22 -23.08 25.27
N GLY A 166 -29.34 -23.59 25.79
CA GLY A 166 -29.91 -23.19 27.09
C GLY A 166 -28.99 -23.49 28.29
N GLU A 167 -29.56 -23.66 29.49
CA GLU A 167 -28.80 -23.80 30.75
C GLU A 167 -28.04 -25.14 30.95
N GLU A 168 -27.69 -25.82 29.86
CA GLU A 168 -26.91 -27.05 29.90
C GLU A 168 -25.44 -26.79 30.27
N GLN A 169 -24.66 -27.86 30.48
CA GLN A 169 -23.22 -27.78 30.76
C GLN A 169 -22.47 -26.91 29.71
N ALA A 170 -22.87 -26.99 28.45
CA ALA A 170 -22.33 -26.17 27.37
C ALA A 170 -22.68 -24.68 27.52
N GLY A 171 -23.90 -24.35 27.98
CA GLY A 171 -24.31 -22.97 28.26
C GLY A 171 -23.47 -22.31 29.35
N ARG A 172 -23.10 -23.06 30.40
CA ARG A 172 -22.19 -22.57 31.46
C ARG A 172 -20.81 -22.20 30.94
N LEU A 173 -20.22 -23.01 30.06
CA LEU A 173 -18.91 -22.74 29.45
C LEU A 173 -18.95 -21.49 28.56
N ILE A 174 -20.03 -21.28 27.82
CA ILE A 174 -20.21 -20.10 26.98
C ILE A 174 -20.44 -18.85 27.83
N GLY A 175 -21.17 -18.97 28.95
CA GLY A 175 -21.30 -17.90 29.94
C GLY A 175 -19.94 -17.42 30.46
N GLN A 176 -19.06 -18.35 30.85
CA GLN A 176 -17.70 -18.05 31.28
C GLN A 176 -16.86 -17.40 30.16
N LEU A 177 -17.00 -17.87 28.92
CA LEU A 177 -16.32 -17.25 27.77
C LEU A 177 -16.75 -15.80 27.55
N ILE A 178 -18.04 -15.49 27.72
CA ILE A 178 -18.56 -14.13 27.62
C ILE A 178 -17.99 -13.24 28.73
N GLU A 179 -17.94 -13.74 29.97
CA GLU A 179 -17.32 -13.02 31.09
C GLU A 179 -15.84 -12.71 30.82
N GLN A 180 -15.07 -13.68 30.33
CA GLN A 180 -13.66 -13.49 29.96
C GLN A 180 -13.49 -12.45 28.84
N ILE A 181 -14.39 -12.43 27.85
CA ILE A 181 -14.36 -11.42 26.79
C ILE A 181 -14.64 -10.02 27.37
N LEU A 182 -15.61 -9.90 28.28
CA LEU A 182 -15.97 -8.62 28.91
C LEU A 182 -14.89 -8.11 29.85
N GLU A 183 -14.14 -8.98 30.51
CA GLU A 183 -12.98 -8.61 31.33
C GLU A 183 -11.88 -7.97 30.47
N ILE A 184 -11.64 -8.50 29.26
CA ILE A 184 -10.67 -7.94 28.32
C ILE A 184 -11.21 -6.68 27.63
N MET A 185 -12.52 -6.61 27.37
CA MET A 185 -13.14 -5.58 26.55
C MET A 185 -14.58 -5.26 27.01
N PRO A 186 -14.76 -4.40 28.02
CA PRO A 186 -16.05 -4.17 28.66
C PRO A 186 -17.06 -3.44 27.75
N GLU A 187 -16.59 -2.70 26.73
CA GLU A 187 -17.45 -2.05 25.74
C GLU A 187 -18.30 -3.02 24.91
N LEU A 188 -18.10 -4.34 25.04
CA LEU A 188 -18.84 -5.36 24.29
C LEU A 188 -20.12 -5.84 25.00
N ALA A 189 -20.47 -5.28 26.16
CA ALA A 189 -21.66 -5.68 26.92
C ALA A 189 -22.96 -5.57 26.12
N ASP A 190 -23.10 -4.53 25.30
CA ASP A 190 -24.32 -4.23 24.54
C ASP A 190 -24.34 -4.87 23.14
N VAL A 191 -23.37 -5.74 22.84
CA VAL A 191 -23.26 -6.35 21.50
C VAL A 191 -24.32 -7.44 21.33
N THR A 192 -25.26 -7.20 20.42
CA THR A 192 -26.30 -8.17 20.08
C THR A 192 -25.72 -9.39 19.33
N PRO A 193 -26.25 -10.60 19.55
CA PRO A 193 -25.87 -11.81 18.83
C PRO A 193 -25.89 -11.65 17.30
N TRP A 194 -25.14 -12.51 16.60
CA TRP A 194 -25.40 -12.70 15.17
C TRP A 194 -26.84 -13.21 15.01
N HIS A 195 -27.66 -12.50 14.22
CA HIS A 195 -28.91 -13.07 13.75
C HIS A 195 -28.58 -14.33 12.94
N THR A 196 -29.04 -15.50 13.40
CA THR A 196 -28.71 -16.81 12.83
C THR A 196 -29.19 -16.98 11.38
N VAL A 197 -30.06 -16.07 10.90
CA VAL A 197 -30.50 -15.94 9.51
C VAL A 197 -31.02 -14.52 9.33
N GLY A 198 -30.67 -13.87 8.21
CA GLY A 198 -31.20 -12.56 7.86
C GLY A 198 -32.73 -12.58 7.96
N GLN A 199 -33.28 -11.58 8.67
CA GLN A 199 -34.70 -11.27 8.85
C GLN A 199 -35.66 -12.37 8.35
N ARG A 200 -36.26 -13.14 9.27
CA ARG A 200 -37.41 -13.97 8.91
C ARG A 200 -38.46 -13.03 8.33
N ARG A 201 -38.69 -13.13 7.01
CA ARG A 201 -39.84 -12.51 6.36
C ARG A 201 -41.05 -12.91 7.18
N THR A 202 -41.83 -11.93 7.65
CA THR A 202 -43.15 -12.23 8.19
C THR A 202 -43.98 -12.89 7.08
N LEU A 203 -44.99 -13.70 7.43
CA LEU A 203 -45.79 -14.45 6.45
C LEU A 203 -46.38 -13.53 5.35
N ASP A 204 -46.58 -12.26 5.69
CA ASP A 204 -47.16 -11.22 4.84
C ASP A 204 -46.11 -10.46 4.00
N GLU A 205 -44.81 -10.68 4.21
CA GLU A 205 -43.73 -10.04 3.47
C GLU A 205 -43.40 -10.79 2.16
N VAL A 206 -44.14 -10.43 1.11
CA VAL A 206 -43.81 -10.84 -0.26
C VAL A 206 -42.45 -10.26 -0.70
N GLY A 207 -41.58 -11.11 -1.26
CA GLY A 207 -40.27 -10.69 -1.78
C GLY A 207 -40.38 -9.77 -2.99
N ARG A 208 -39.30 -9.05 -3.33
CA ARG A 208 -39.27 -8.15 -4.51
C ARG A 208 -39.75 -8.82 -5.80
N THR A 209 -39.42 -10.09 -6.02
CA THR A 209 -39.88 -10.88 -7.17
C THR A 209 -41.40 -11.04 -7.26
N ALA A 210 -42.09 -11.05 -6.12
CA ALA A 210 -43.56 -11.09 -6.08
C ALA A 210 -44.20 -9.71 -6.18
N ARG A 211 -43.46 -8.63 -5.84
CA ARG A 211 -43.92 -7.24 -6.05
C ARG A 211 -43.75 -6.79 -7.49
N ASP A 212 -42.67 -7.19 -8.13
CA ASP A 212 -42.31 -6.82 -9.49
C ASP A 212 -42.38 -8.06 -10.41
N THR A 213 -43.61 -8.56 -10.64
CA THR A 213 -43.81 -9.63 -11.63
C THR A 213 -43.62 -9.07 -13.03
N VAL A 214 -42.66 -9.62 -13.77
CA VAL A 214 -42.46 -9.29 -15.18
C VAL A 214 -43.58 -9.96 -16.00
N PRO A 215 -44.36 -9.21 -16.81
CA PRO A 215 -45.44 -9.80 -17.58
C PRO A 215 -44.91 -10.78 -18.63
N ASP A 216 -45.55 -11.95 -18.74
CA ASP A 216 -45.17 -13.04 -19.64
C ASP A 216 -45.14 -12.63 -21.13
N GLU A 217 -45.77 -11.51 -21.48
CA GLU A 217 -45.75 -10.93 -22.83
C GLU A 217 -44.35 -10.52 -23.28
N LEU A 218 -43.43 -10.22 -22.35
CA LEU A 218 -42.02 -9.92 -22.68
C LEU A 218 -41.26 -11.16 -23.20
N PHE A 219 -41.78 -12.36 -22.97
CA PHE A 219 -41.14 -13.61 -23.37
C PHE A 219 -41.80 -14.28 -24.59
N ARG A 220 -42.88 -13.70 -25.17
CA ARG A 220 -43.41 -14.14 -26.47
C ARG A 220 -42.68 -13.42 -27.61
N ARG A 221 -41.69 -14.08 -28.17
CA ARG A 221 -41.12 -13.78 -29.48
C ARG A 221 -41.09 -15.04 -30.33
#